data_AF-A0A1J8PW53-F1
#
_entry.id   AF-A0A1J8PW53-F1
#
_cell.length_a   1.000
_cell.length_b   1.000
_cell.length_c   1.000
_cell.angle_alpha   90.00
_cell.angle_beta   90.00
_cell.angle_gamma   90.00
#
_symmetry.space_group_name_H-M   'P 1'
#
loop_
_entity.id
_entity.type
_entity.pdbx_description
1 polymer ?
#
loop_
_entity_poly.entity_id
_entity_poly.type
_entity_poly.pdbx_seq_one_letter_code
_entity_poly.pdbx_strand_id
1 'polypeptide(L)' 'MVASRPNSVNHPPLDGSLYLTEMLEFNAQHNPDVTFFTSTKLVIVPPRKLDQVAQA' A
#
# COMPACT_ATOMS: atom_id res chain seq x y z
N MET A 1 34.84 -4.80 16.68
CA MET A 1 33.39 -4.63 16.47
C MET A 1 33.14 -4.63 14.97
N VAL A 2 32.53 -5.69 14.43
CA VAL A 2 32.09 -5.68 13.02
C VAL A 2 30.87 -4.78 12.99
N ALA A 3 30.97 -3.63 12.33
CA ALA A 3 29.81 -2.81 12.04
C ALA A 3 28.86 -3.67 11.21
N SER A 4 27.71 -4.02 11.77
CA SER A 4 26.60 -4.63 11.05
C SER A 4 26.30 -3.73 9.86
N ARG A 5 26.70 -4.18 8.67
CA ARG A 5 26.34 -3.55 7.40
C ARG A 5 24.82 -3.27 7.48
N PRO A 6 24.33 -2.05 7.23
CA PRO A 6 22.89 -1.84 7.20
C PRO A 6 22.34 -2.87 6.22
N ASN A 7 21.44 -3.73 6.70
CA ASN A 7 20.86 -4.80 5.91
C ASN A 7 20.42 -4.17 4.59
N SER A 8 20.85 -4.73 3.46
CA SER A 8 20.55 -4.13 2.15
C SER A 8 19.05 -4.25 1.91
N VAL A 9 18.30 -3.21 2.28
CA VAL A 9 16.84 -3.17 2.11
C VAL A 9 16.55 -3.29 0.61
N ASN A 10 15.72 -4.26 0.26
CA ASN A 10 15.22 -4.39 -1.10
C ASN A 10 14.14 -3.34 -1.31
N HIS A 11 14.23 -2.59 -2.41
CA HIS A 11 13.26 -1.55 -2.73
C HIS A 11 12.29 -2.05 -3.80
N PRO A 12 10.98 -1.83 -3.64
CA PRO A 12 10.02 -2.10 -4.70
C PRO A 12 10.25 -1.15 -5.88
N PRO A 13 9.68 -1.47 -7.07
CA PRO A 13 9.68 -0.58 -8.22
C PRO A 13 9.12 0.82 -7.89
N LEU A 14 9.83 1.87 -8.31
CA LEU A 14 9.51 3.28 -8.00
C LEU A 14 8.65 3.97 -9.07
N ASP A 15 8.31 3.25 -10.13
CA ASP A 15 7.45 3.67 -11.24
C ASP A 15 5.96 3.76 -10.84
N GLY A 16 5.63 3.41 -9.59
CA GLY A 16 4.26 3.49 -9.06
C GLY A 16 3.34 2.40 -9.61
N SER A 17 3.91 1.33 -10.18
CA SER A 17 3.16 0.20 -10.74
C SER A 17 2.53 -0.69 -9.66
N LEU A 18 3.05 -0.68 -8.43
CA LEU A 18 2.51 -1.45 -7.32
C LEU A 18 1.42 -0.69 -6.56
N TYR A 19 0.29 -1.34 -6.34
CA TYR A 19 -0.69 -0.94 -5.33
C TYR A 19 -0.12 -1.16 -3.91
N LEU A 20 -0.77 -0.54 -2.91
CA LEU A 20 -0.36 -0.64 -1.51
C LEU A 20 -0.22 -2.11 -1.05
N THR A 21 -1.14 -2.98 -1.44
CA THR A 21 -1.10 -4.41 -1.06
C THR A 21 0.14 -5.11 -1.63
N GLU A 22 0.44 -4.91 -2.91
CA GLU A 22 1.60 -5.52 -3.56
C GLU A 22 2.92 -5.03 -2.96
N MET A 23 2.97 -3.76 -2.55
CA MET A 23 4.12 -3.19 -1.84
C MET A 23 4.33 -3.83 -0.46
N LEU A 24 3.25 -4.21 0.24
CA LEU A 24 3.33 -4.92 1.52
C LEU A 24 3.79 -6.36 1.33
N GLU A 25 3.29 -7.06 0.30
CA GLU A 25 3.71 -8.42 -0.05
C GLU A 25 5.19 -8.49 -0.42
N PHE A 26 5.66 -7.55 -1.27
CA PHE A 26 7.08 -7.42 -1.60
C PHE A 26 7.95 -7.26 -0.36
N ASN A 27 7.55 -6.38 0.58
CA ASN A 27 8.32 -6.15 1.79
C ASN A 27 8.33 -7.37 2.73
N ALA A 28 7.22 -8.09 2.86
CA ALA A 28 7.17 -9.32 3.64
C ALA A 28 8.13 -10.39 3.08
N GLN A 29 8.26 -10.46 1.76
CA GLN A 29 9.12 -11.43 1.09
C GLN A 29 10.60 -11.05 1.13
N HIS A 30 10.92 -9.76 0.93
CA HIS A 30 12.29 -9.31 0.69
C HIS A 30 12.94 -8.59 1.86
N ASN A 31 12.15 -8.10 2.82
CA ASN A 31 12.57 -7.36 3.99
C ASN A 31 11.87 -7.88 5.27
N PRO A 32 11.95 -9.19 5.58
CA PRO A 32 11.18 -9.81 6.67
C PRO A 32 11.51 -9.23 8.06
N ASP A 33 12.72 -8.70 8.24
CA ASP A 33 13.18 -8.09 9.50
C ASP A 33 12.76 -6.61 9.65
N VAL A 34 12.12 -6.02 8.63
CA VAL A 34 11.76 -4.60 8.61
C VAL A 34 10.27 -4.45 8.90
N THR A 35 9.95 -3.72 9.97
CA THR A 35 8.57 -3.38 10.30
C THR A 35 8.09 -2.21 9.45
N PHE A 36 6.98 -2.39 8.73
CA PHE A 36 6.32 -1.34 7.95
C PHE A 36 5.02 -0.88 8.59
N PHE A 37 4.82 0.44 8.64
CA PHE A 37 3.57 1.04 9.12
C PHE A 37 2.80 1.60 7.93
N THR A 38 1.55 1.19 7.77
CA THR A 38 0.63 1.72 6.75
C THR A 38 -0.48 2.53 7.42
N SER A 39 -0.88 3.63 6.78
CA SER A 39 -2.01 4.46 7.20
C SER A 39 -3.05 4.46 6.09
N THR A 40 -4.08 3.63 6.24
CA THR A 40 -5.23 3.63 5.34
C THR A 40 -6.27 4.64 5.80
N LYS A 41 -6.61 5.60 4.92
CA LYS A 41 -7.72 6.52 5.14
C LYS A 41 -9.00 5.88 4.58
N LEU A 42 -9.95 5.58 5.47
CA LEU A 42 -11.27 5.12 5.06
C LEU A 42 -12.02 6.30 4.38
N VAL A 43 -12.32 6.15 3.10
CA VAL A 43 -13.16 7.09 2.35
C VAL A 43 -14.52 6.45 2.14
N ILE A 44 -15.53 6.95 2.86
CA ILE A 44 -16.92 6.53 2.68
C ILE A 44 -17.48 7.33 1.52
N VAL A 45 -17.72 6.69 0.37
CA VAL A 45 -18.44 7.30 -0.75
C VAL A 45 -19.93 7.07 -0.52
N PRO A 46 -20.72 8.12 -0.24
CA PRO A 46 -22.16 7.96 -0.08
C PRO A 46 -22.79 7.54 -1.42
N PRO A 47 -23.86 6.73 -1.40
CA PRO A 47 -24.59 6.39 -2.61
C PRO A 47 -25.12 7.67 -3.27
N ARG A 48 -24.80 7.88 -4.55
CA ARG A 48 -25.49 8.92 -5.34
C ARG A 48 -26.94 8.46 -5.50
N LYS A 49 -27.90 9.34 -5.18
CA LYS A 49 -29.33 9.07 -5.39
C LYS A 49 -29.55 8.66 -6.85
N LEU A 50 -29.86 7.39 -7.06
CA LEU A 50 -30.27 6.83 -8.34
C LEU A 50 -31.77 7.02 -8.51
N ASP A 51 -32.29 8.24 -8.30
CA ASP A 51 -33.74 8.50 -8.23
C ASP A 51 -34.21 9.67 -9.10
N GLN A 52 -33.39 10.17 -10.02
CA GLN A 52 -33.76 11.35 -10.82
C GLN A 52 -33.70 11.17 -12.35
N VAL A 53 -33.75 9.92 -12.82
CA VAL A 53 -34.01 9.62 -14.25
C VAL A 53 -35.20 8.67 -14.46
N ALA A 54 -35.95 8.36 -13.38
CA ALA A 54 -37.15 7.53 -13.44
C ALA A 54 -38.42 8.31 -13.04
N GLN A 55 -38.46 9.62 -13.27
CA GLN A 55 -39.70 10.39 -13.20
C GLN A 55 -39.99 11.07 -14.54
N ALA A 56 -40.97 10.47 -15.22
CA ALA A 56 -41.89 10.97 -16.25
C ALA A 56 -41.32 11.44 -17.60
#